data_AF-A0A6P1BI77-F1
#
_entry.id   AF-A0A6P1BI77-F1
#
_cell.length_a   1.000
_cell.length_b   1.000
_cell.length_c   1.000
_cell.angle_alpha   90.00
_cell.angle_beta   90.00
_cell.angle_gamma   90.00
#
_symmetry.space_group_name_H-M   'P 1'
#
loop_
_entity.id
_entity.type
_entity.pdbx_description
1 polymer ?
#
loop_
_entity_poly.entity_id
_entity_poly.type
_entity_poly.pdbx_seq_one_letter_code
_entity_poly.pdbx_strand_id
1 'polypeptide(L)'
;MRARAHRVGAVAGALLTLLATGPAAPGAAAESADNASLLYLSSSDWDRQPAPRKVALAADFMRIFCTVQTMSAASLADCLDRNAADAAPFERAMACVSALSAGR
;
A
#
# COMPACT_ATOMS: atom_id res chain seq x y z
N MET A 1 62.42 -9.28 -47.11
CA MET A 1 62.24 -9.90 -45.78
C MET A 1 60.76 -10.17 -45.59
N ARG A 2 60.37 -11.45 -45.44
CA ARG A 2 58.97 -11.91 -45.45
C ARG A 2 58.48 -12.03 -44.00
N ALA A 3 57.44 -11.28 -43.65
CA ALA A 3 56.84 -11.31 -42.32
C ALA A 3 56.08 -12.63 -42.09
N ARG A 4 56.46 -13.36 -41.04
CA ARG A 4 55.80 -14.59 -40.59
C ARG A 4 54.54 -14.26 -39.80
N ALA A 5 53.49 -15.02 -40.11
CA ALA A 5 52.24 -15.07 -39.39
C ALA A 5 52.41 -15.67 -37.99
N HIS A 6 51.75 -15.08 -37.00
CA HIS A 6 51.38 -15.75 -35.76
C HIS A 6 49.86 -15.60 -35.58
N ARG A 7 49.14 -16.69 -35.86
CA ARG A 7 47.74 -16.89 -35.44
C ARG A 7 47.75 -17.10 -33.94
N VAL A 8 47.00 -16.28 -33.20
CA VAL A 8 46.70 -16.51 -31.79
C VAL A 8 45.20 -16.73 -31.64
N GLY A 9 44.89 -17.97 -31.23
CA GLY A 9 44.03 -18.30 -30.08
C GLY A 9 42.68 -17.63 -29.95
N ALA A 10 41.65 -18.45 -30.08
CA ALA A 10 40.26 -18.19 -29.73
C ALA A 10 40.04 -17.96 -28.22
N VAL A 11 38.78 -17.62 -27.92
CA VAL A 11 38.06 -17.67 -26.63
C VAL A 11 37.91 -16.33 -25.90
N ALA A 12 36.85 -15.62 -26.28
CA ALA A 12 35.97 -14.86 -25.39
C ALA A 12 34.60 -14.90 -26.06
N GLY A 13 33.51 -15.39 -25.46
CA GLY A 13 33.16 -15.33 -24.06
C GLY A 13 31.86 -14.53 -23.97
N ALA A 14 30.82 -15.20 -23.46
CA ALA A 14 29.54 -14.64 -23.01
C ALA A 14 28.46 -14.28 -24.05
N LEU A 15 27.45 -15.16 -24.05
CA LEU A 15 26.06 -14.98 -24.44
C LEU A 15 25.53 -13.53 -24.32
N LEU A 16 25.02 -13.00 -25.43
CA LEU A 16 24.00 -11.94 -25.44
C LEU A 16 22.62 -12.60 -25.51
N THR A 17 22.04 -12.91 -24.35
CA THR A 17 20.60 -13.11 -24.20
C THR A 17 20.06 -12.01 -23.30
N LEU A 18 20.05 -10.78 -23.80
CA LEU A 18 19.11 -9.77 -23.31
C LEU A 18 17.85 -9.88 -24.15
N LEU A 19 16.69 -9.70 -23.50
CA LEU A 19 15.32 -9.59 -24.05
C LEU A 19 14.41 -10.78 -23.75
N ALA A 20 14.02 -10.94 -22.48
CA ALA A 20 12.63 -11.23 -22.08
C ALA A 20 12.53 -11.43 -20.56
N THR A 21 12.71 -10.37 -19.78
CA THR A 21 12.21 -10.32 -18.40
C THR A 21 11.42 -9.02 -18.27
N GLY A 22 10.15 -9.09 -18.67
CA GLY A 22 9.17 -8.09 -18.24
C GLY A 22 9.17 -8.01 -16.70
N PRO A 23 8.77 -6.88 -16.12
CA PRO A 23 8.67 -6.74 -14.67
C PRO A 23 7.67 -7.78 -14.15
N ALA A 24 8.19 -8.88 -13.63
CA ALA A 24 7.47 -9.74 -12.71
C ALA A 24 7.26 -8.92 -11.44
N ALA A 25 6.15 -8.18 -11.39
CA ALA A 25 5.65 -7.59 -10.17
C ALA A 25 5.33 -8.75 -9.21
N PRO A 26 6.02 -8.87 -8.06
CA PRO A 26 5.63 -9.84 -7.05
C PRO A 26 4.41 -9.27 -6.31
N GLY A 27 3.28 -9.96 -6.46
CA GLY A 27 2.22 -10.04 -5.45
C GLY A 27 1.45 -8.77 -5.13
N ALA A 28 0.27 -8.60 -5.76
CA ALA A 28 -0.86 -7.92 -5.12
C ALA A 28 -2.15 -8.21 -5.91
N ALA A 29 -2.76 -9.36 -5.65
CA ALA A 29 -4.20 -9.50 -5.71
C ALA A 29 -4.57 -10.77 -4.94
N ALA A 30 -4.56 -10.64 -3.61
CA ALA A 30 -5.49 -11.43 -2.82
C ALA A 30 -6.88 -10.99 -3.28
N GLU A 31 -7.42 -11.67 -4.29
CA GLU A 31 -8.79 -11.53 -4.71
C GLU A 31 -9.69 -11.97 -3.54
N SER A 32 -10.49 -11.02 -3.09
CA SER A 32 -11.81 -11.25 -2.51
C SER A 32 -11.86 -12.01 -1.17
N ALA A 33 -11.54 -11.28 -0.11
CA ALA A 33 -12.25 -11.43 1.17
C ALA A 33 -12.49 -10.03 1.73
N ASP A 34 -13.63 -9.45 1.34
CA ASP A 34 -14.14 -8.16 1.81
C ASP A 34 -13.16 -6.98 1.72
N ASN A 35 -13.06 -6.41 0.52
CA ASN A 35 -12.65 -5.02 0.33
C ASN A 35 -13.77 -4.06 0.77
N ALA A 36 -14.31 -4.28 1.96
CA ALA A 36 -15.28 -3.38 2.57
C ALA A 36 -14.54 -2.08 2.87
N SER A 37 -14.72 -1.09 2.00
CA SER A 37 -14.25 0.27 2.25
C SER A 37 -14.78 0.70 3.62
N LEU A 38 -13.98 1.49 4.34
CA LEU A 38 -14.39 2.10 5.61
C LEU A 38 -15.76 2.80 5.51
N LEU A 39 -16.13 3.24 4.30
CA LEU A 39 -17.43 3.83 3.95
C LEU A 39 -18.65 2.92 4.19
N TYR A 40 -18.50 1.61 4.01
CA TYR A 40 -19.59 0.65 4.07
C TYR A 40 -19.42 -0.37 5.20
N LEU A 41 -18.34 -0.24 5.97
CA LEU A 41 -18.02 -1.18 7.03
C LEU A 41 -18.94 -0.94 8.23
N SER A 42 -19.51 -2.00 8.81
CA SER A 42 -20.22 -1.89 10.08
C SER A 42 -19.25 -1.73 11.24
N SER A 43 -19.71 -1.21 12.39
CA SER A 43 -18.88 -1.11 13.59
C SER A 43 -18.44 -2.49 14.11
N SER A 44 -19.30 -3.50 14.05
CA SER A 44 -18.93 -4.87 14.43
C SER A 44 -17.89 -5.50 13.51
N ASP A 45 -17.92 -5.17 12.22
CA ASP A 45 -16.93 -5.67 11.27
C ASP A 45 -15.59 -4.96 11.46
N TRP A 46 -15.61 -3.66 11.79
CA TRP A 46 -14.42 -2.91 12.19
C TRP A 46 -13.71 -3.57 13.37
N ASP A 47 -14.43 -3.89 14.45
CA ASP A 47 -13.83 -4.44 15.67
C ASP A 47 -13.17 -5.81 15.45
N ARG A 48 -13.69 -6.59 14.51
CA ARG A 48 -13.15 -7.91 14.12
C ARG A 48 -11.93 -7.82 13.21
N GLN A 49 -11.64 -6.65 12.63
CA GLN A 49 -10.48 -6.52 11.76
C GLN A 49 -9.16 -6.59 12.55
N PRO A 50 -8.15 -7.28 12.04
CA PRO A 50 -6.81 -7.19 12.62
C PRO A 50 -6.24 -5.79 12.43
N ALA A 51 -5.39 -5.36 13.37
CA ALA A 51 -4.74 -4.04 13.36
C ALA A 51 -4.15 -3.62 12.00
N PRO A 52 -3.35 -4.44 11.27
CA PRO A 52 -2.82 -4.04 9.97
C PRO A 52 -3.92 -3.75 8.92
N ARG A 53 -5.07 -4.44 9.00
CA ARG A 53 -6.21 -4.23 8.10
C ARG A 53 -6.94 -2.92 8.42
N LYS A 54 -7.10 -2.58 9.70
CA LYS A 54 -7.66 -1.28 10.14
C LYS A 54 -6.85 -0.10 9.61
N VAL A 55 -5.51 -0.20 9.67
CA VAL A 55 -4.61 0.84 9.14
C VAL A 55 -4.74 0.96 7.61
N ALA A 56 -4.83 -0.15 6.88
CA ALA A 56 -5.04 -0.12 5.43
C ALA A 56 -6.37 0.55 5.06
N LEU A 57 -7.46 0.21 5.75
CA LEU A 57 -8.78 0.81 5.55
C LEU A 57 -8.78 2.32 5.86
N ALA A 58 -8.09 2.74 6.92
CA ALA A 58 -7.90 4.14 7.25
C ALA A 58 -7.11 4.89 6.18
N ALA A 59 -6.06 4.26 5.63
CA ALA A 59 -5.26 4.83 4.55
C ALA A 59 -6.09 5.05 3.28
N ASP A 60 -6.92 4.07 2.91
CA ASP A 60 -7.82 4.19 1.76
C ASP A 60 -8.87 5.28 1.93
N PHE A 61 -9.45 5.40 3.14
CA PHE A 61 -10.35 6.49 3.47
C PHE A 61 -9.65 7.86 3.32
N MET A 62 -8.46 8.00 3.89
CA MET A 62 -7.71 9.26 3.82
C MET A 62 -7.34 9.63 2.38
N ARG A 63 -6.98 8.66 1.55
CA ARG A 63 -6.68 8.90 0.12
C ARG A 63 -7.86 9.53 -0.62
N ILE A 64 -9.10 9.21 -0.23
CA ILE A 64 -10.32 9.69 -0.89
C ILE A 64 -10.80 11.02 -0.28
N PHE A 65 -10.80 11.13 1.05
CA PHE A 65 -11.46 12.24 1.76
C PHE A 65 -10.49 13.30 2.31
N CYS A 66 -9.22 12.97 2.52
CA CYS A 66 -8.23 13.88 3.11
C CYS A 66 -7.28 14.41 2.03
N THR A 67 -7.52 15.63 1.54
CA THR A 67 -6.66 16.30 0.55
C THR A 67 -5.34 16.80 1.13
N VAL A 68 -5.27 17.06 2.44
CA VAL A 68 -4.05 17.48 3.15
C VAL A 68 -3.78 16.53 4.32
N GLN A 69 -2.72 15.73 4.19
CA GLN A 69 -2.36 14.68 5.15
C GLN A 69 -1.64 15.28 6.37
N THR A 70 -2.40 15.78 7.34
CA THR A 70 -1.87 16.17 8.66
C THR A 70 -1.94 15.05 9.69
N MET A 71 -2.79 14.04 9.45
CA MET A 71 -2.91 12.81 10.22
C MET A 71 -2.20 11.67 9.51
N SER A 72 -1.69 10.68 10.25
CA SER A 72 -1.26 9.40 9.67
C SER A 72 -2.43 8.39 9.67
N ALA A 73 -2.39 7.40 8.77
CA ALA A 73 -3.39 6.33 8.74
C ALA A 73 -3.44 5.52 10.05
N ALA A 74 -2.29 5.31 10.70
CA ALA A 74 -2.23 4.66 12.00
C ALA A 74 -2.92 5.49 13.08
N SER A 75 -2.69 6.81 13.09
CA SER A 75 -3.35 7.73 14.03
C SER A 75 -4.86 7.78 13.84
N LEU A 76 -5.34 7.67 12.60
CA LEU A 76 -6.78 7.58 12.30
C LEU A 76 -7.36 6.25 12.80
N ALA A 77 -6.70 5.12 12.52
CA ALA A 77 -7.13 3.81 13.01
C ALA A 77 -7.20 3.78 14.55
N ASP A 78 -6.20 4.33 15.24
CA ASP A 78 -6.20 4.49 16.70
C ASP A 78 -7.33 5.40 17.21
N CYS A 79 -7.69 6.44 16.44
CA CYS A 79 -8.81 7.31 16.81
C CYS A 79 -10.15 6.56 16.70
N LEU A 80 -10.31 5.77 15.64
CA LEU A 80 -11.50 4.94 15.43
C LEU A 80 -11.65 3.86 16.50
N ASP A 81 -10.55 3.22 16.91
CA ASP A 81 -10.57 2.21 17.97
C ASP A 81 -10.91 2.80 19.34
N ARG A 82 -10.46 4.02 19.63
CA ARG A 82 -10.77 4.71 20.91
C ARG A 82 -12.18 5.31 20.92
N ASN A 83 -12.67 5.78 19.78
CA ASN A 83 -14.00 6.35 19.66
C ASN A 83 -15.03 5.24 19.46
N ALA A 84 -15.28 4.40 20.47
CA ALA A 84 -16.21 3.27 20.37
C ALA A 84 -17.70 3.68 20.45
N ALA A 85 -18.05 4.86 19.94
CA ALA A 85 -19.46 5.26 19.83
C ALA A 85 -20.21 4.29 18.90
N ASP A 86 -21.51 4.08 19.13
CA ASP A 86 -22.39 3.23 18.30
C ASP A 86 -22.55 3.74 16.84
N ALA A 87 -21.82 4.78 16.47
CA ALA A 87 -21.78 5.36 15.13
C ALA A 87 -20.95 4.50 14.16
N ALA A 88 -21.33 4.56 12.88
CA ALA A 88 -20.62 3.86 11.82
C ALA A 88 -19.15 4.33 11.73
N PRO A 89 -18.20 3.46 11.34
CA PRO A 89 -16.79 3.81 11.16
C PRO A 89 -16.56 5.07 10.31
N PHE A 90 -17.37 5.28 9.28
CA PHE A 90 -17.33 6.50 8.46
C PHE A 90 -17.60 7.78 9.26
N GLU A 91 -18.68 7.82 10.03
CA GLU A 91 -19.06 8.99 10.84
C GLU A 91 -17.99 9.30 11.90
N ARG A 92 -17.46 8.25 12.52
CA ARG A 92 -16.35 8.35 13.46
C ARG A 92 -15.07 8.88 12.79
N ALA A 93 -14.78 8.45 11.56
CA ALA A 93 -13.62 8.93 10.82
C ALA A 93 -13.73 10.42 10.52
N MET A 94 -14.91 10.89 10.11
CA MET A 94 -15.17 12.32 9.92
C MET A 94 -14.96 13.11 11.21
N ALA A 95 -15.48 12.62 12.35
CA ALA A 95 -15.26 13.26 13.65
C ALA A 95 -13.78 13.33 14.03
N CYS A 96 -13.02 12.24 13.83
CA CYS A 96 -11.58 12.17 14.08
C CYS A 96 -10.78 13.18 13.23
N VAL A 97 -11.11 13.30 11.94
CA VAL A 97 -10.43 14.24 11.03
C VAL A 97 -10.84 15.69 11.32
N SER A 98 -12.11 15.94 11.66
CA SER A 98 -12.58 17.27 12.04
C SER A 98 -11.97 17.77 13.36
N ALA A 99 -11.76 16.90 14.35
CA ALA A 99 -11.10 17.26 15.60
C ALA A 99 -9.68 17.81 15.40
N LEU A 100 -8.94 17.30 14.40
CA LEU A 100 -7.63 17.84 14.04
C LEU A 100 -7.70 19.24 13.41
N SER A 101 -8.81 19.56 12.75
CA SER A 101 -9.01 20.88 12.14
C SER A 101 -9.40 21.94 13.17
N ALA A 102 -10.09 21.55 14.25
CA ALA A 102 -10.51 22.45 15.32
C ALA A 102 -9.41 22.76 16.37
N GLY A 103 -8.37 21.93 16.45
CA GLY A 103 -7.24 22.11 17.38
C GLY A 103 -6.09 22.97 16.82
N ARG A 104 -6.22 23.50 15.60
CA ARG A 104 -5.32 24.49 15.00
C ARG A 104 -5.93 25.88 15.11
#